data_AF-A0A7K8UNX5-F1
#
_entry.id   AF-A0A7K8UNX5-F1
#
_cell.length_a   1.000
_cell.length_b   1.000
_cell.length_c   1.000
_cell.angle_alpha   90.00
_cell.angle_beta   90.00
_cell.angle_gamma   90.00
#
_symmetry.space_group_name_H-M   'P 1'
#
loop_
_entity.id
_entity.type
_entity.pdbx_description
1 polymer ?
#
loop_
_entity_poly.entity_id
_entity_poly.type
_entity_poly.pdbx_seq_one_letter_code
_entity_poly.pdbx_strand_id
1 'polypeptide(L)'
;QELGTLGFECTLEEVDPEDITKNQINTIKACTSEAPGVKKKNISSFSISKCLQGIYEDLNAYRAELKNFNDQKVLATIDEMMKVSIS
;
A
#
# COMPACT_ATOMS: atom_id res chain seq x y z
N GLN A 1 -21.19 3.35 -16.65
CA GLN A 1 -20.91 2.10 -15.94
C GLN A 1 -20.19 2.52 -14.68
N GLU A 2 -20.92 2.58 -13.56
CA GLU A 2 -20.32 2.89 -12.27
C GLU A 2 -19.28 1.80 -11.98
N LEU A 3 -18.03 2.21 -11.79
CA LEU A 3 -16.95 1.36 -11.30
C LEU A 3 -17.23 1.08 -9.82
N GLY A 4 -18.32 0.34 -9.56
CA GLY A 4 -18.68 -0.11 -8.23
C GLY A 4 -17.55 -0.96 -7.68
N THR A 5 -17.08 -0.60 -6.50
CA THR A 5 -16.18 -1.34 -5.63
C THR A 5 -16.58 -2.81 -5.57
N LEU A 6 -16.08 -3.66 -6.48
CA LEU A 6 -16.16 -5.13 -6.45
C LEU A 6 -17.56 -5.75 -6.10
N GLY A 7 -18.67 -5.03 -6.25
CA GLY A 7 -20.00 -5.49 -5.83
C GLY A 7 -20.25 -5.44 -4.31
N PHE A 8 -19.43 -4.71 -3.56
CA PHE A 8 -19.64 -4.45 -2.14
C PHE A 8 -20.23 -3.05 -1.95
N GLU A 9 -21.46 -3.01 -1.46
CA GLU A 9 -22.15 -1.80 -1.01
C GLU A 9 -21.65 -1.52 0.42
N CYS A 10 -20.55 -0.77 0.53
CA CYS A 10 -20.03 -0.33 1.82
C CYS A 10 -20.28 1.17 1.97
N THR A 11 -20.89 1.56 3.09
CA THR A 11 -21.01 2.95 3.53
C THR A 11 -19.74 3.37 4.27
N LEU A 12 -19.46 4.67 4.35
CA LEU A 12 -18.32 5.19 5.12
C LEU A 12 -18.38 4.85 6.61
N GLU A 13 -19.57 4.52 7.12
CA GLU A 13 -19.82 4.11 8.50
C GLU A 13 -19.42 2.65 8.75
N GLU A 14 -19.39 1.82 7.70
CA GLU A 14 -18.99 0.40 7.75
C GLU A 14 -17.50 0.19 7.47
N VAL A 15 -16.80 1.21 6.98
CA VAL A 15 -15.36 1.17 6.69
C VAL A 15 -14.59 1.55 7.95
N ASP A 16 -13.75 0.64 8.44
CA ASP A 16 -12.75 0.97 9.45
C ASP A 16 -11.71 1.92 8.84
N PRO A 17 -11.59 3.18 9.32
CA PRO A 17 -10.59 4.11 8.81
C PRO A 17 -9.18 3.81 9.31
N GLU A 18 -9.00 2.83 10.21
CA GLU A 18 -7.70 2.46 10.73
C GLU A 18 -6.83 1.78 9.67
N ASP A 19 -5.63 2.33 9.49
CA ASP A 19 -4.60 1.72 8.66
C ASP A 19 -3.99 0.51 9.39
N ILE A 20 -4.18 -0.68 8.81
CA ILE A 20 -3.64 -1.94 9.33
C ILE A 20 -2.10 -1.95 9.39
N THR A 21 -1.42 -1.07 8.64
CA THR A 21 0.05 -0.97 8.59
C THR A 21 0.59 0.19 9.42
N LYS A 22 -0.24 0.86 10.24
CA LYS A 22 0.13 2.02 11.08
C LYS A 22 1.37 1.85 11.96
N ASN A 23 1.71 0.60 12.31
CA ASN A 23 2.87 0.25 13.16
C ASN A 23 4.13 -0.13 12.36
N GLN A 24 4.07 -0.10 11.04
CA GLN A 24 5.15 -0.47 10.12
C GLN A 24 5.82 0.79 9.54
N ILE A 25 6.68 0.63 8.52
CA ILE A 25 7.23 1.78 7.79
C ILE A 25 6.07 2.61 7.24
N ASN A 26 6.09 3.93 7.47
CA ASN A 26 5.14 4.82 6.82
C ASN A 26 5.48 4.93 5.32
N THR A 27 4.91 4.03 4.53
CA THR A 27 5.18 3.89 3.09
C THR A 27 4.87 5.18 2.34
N ILE A 28 3.82 5.90 2.71
CA ILE A 28 3.47 7.20 2.11
C ILE A 28 4.64 8.18 2.27
N LYS A 29 5.18 8.35 3.49
CA LYS A 29 6.33 9.23 3.73
C LYS A 29 7.62 8.70 3.09
N ALA A 30 7.82 7.39 3.03
CA ALA A 30 9.00 6.80 2.41
C ALA A 30 9.00 6.95 0.88
N CYS A 31 7.83 6.90 0.25
CA CYS A 31 7.65 6.95 -1.20
C CYS A 31 7.32 8.34 -1.74
N THR A 32 6.99 9.31 -0.88
CA THR A 32 6.74 10.69 -1.30
C THR A 32 7.92 11.59 -0.93
N SER A 33 8.34 12.44 -1.87
CA SER A 33 9.24 13.54 -1.54
C SER A 33 8.41 14.60 -0.81
N GLU A 34 8.65 14.81 0.48
CA GLU A 34 8.04 15.93 1.21
C GLU A 34 8.39 17.26 0.53
N ALA A 35 7.48 17.80 -0.29
CA ALA A 35 6.98 19.19 -0.27
C ALA A 35 6.46 19.67 -1.64
N PRO A 36 5.20 20.13 -1.74
CA PRO A 36 4.80 21.08 -2.77
C PRO A 36 5.40 22.45 -2.39
N GLY A 37 6.55 22.80 -2.99
CA GLY A 37 7.08 24.18 -2.94
C GLY A 37 8.58 24.36 -2.65
N VAL A 38 9.33 23.31 -2.31
CA VAL A 38 10.77 23.48 -2.02
C VAL A 38 11.60 23.27 -3.29
N LYS A 39 12.13 24.38 -3.81
CA LYS A 39 13.13 24.41 -4.89
C LYS A 39 14.30 23.49 -4.51
N LYS A 40 14.58 22.51 -5.39
CA LYS A 40 15.74 21.60 -5.41
C LYS A 40 16.92 22.06 -4.53
N LYS A 41 17.03 21.52 -3.32
CA LYS A 41 18.30 21.40 -2.59
C LYS A 41 18.15 20.49 -1.37
N ASN A 42 18.02 19.18 -1.66
CA ASN A 42 18.49 18.03 -0.88
C ASN A 42 17.57 16.84 -1.16
N ILE A 43 17.96 16.03 -2.15
CA ILE A 43 17.49 14.66 -2.36
C ILE A 43 18.05 13.83 -1.20
N SER A 44 17.57 14.02 0.03
CA SER A 44 18.17 13.39 1.22
C SER A 44 17.19 12.58 2.05
N SER A 45 15.91 12.49 1.68
CA SER A 45 14.94 11.60 2.37
C SER A 45 14.28 10.54 1.46
N PHE A 46 14.29 10.70 0.14
CA PHE A 46 13.80 9.66 -0.77
C PHE A 46 14.78 8.51 -0.85
N SER A 47 14.50 7.46 -0.09
CA SER A 47 15.22 6.20 -0.14
C SER A 47 14.34 5.20 -0.86
N ILE A 48 14.68 4.91 -2.13
CA ILE A 48 13.98 3.89 -2.94
C ILE A 48 13.91 2.57 -2.16
N SER A 49 14.98 2.18 -1.46
CA SER A 49 14.99 0.98 -0.63
C SER A 49 13.98 1.02 0.52
N LYS A 50 13.84 2.14 1.24
CA LYS A 50 12.81 2.29 2.29
C LYS A 50 11.40 2.32 1.72
N CYS A 51 11.21 2.92 0.54
CA CYS A 51 9.92 2.91 -0.15
C CYS A 51 9.52 1.49 -0.55
N LEU A 52 10.42 0.75 -1.21
CA LEU A 52 10.18 -0.64 -1.62
C LEU A 52 9.98 -1.56 -0.41
N GLN A 53 10.75 -1.34 0.67
CA GLN A 53 10.56 -2.08 1.92
C GLN A 53 9.16 -1.83 2.52
N GLY A 54 8.72 -0.57 2.59
CA GLY A 54 7.37 -0.24 3.07
C GLY A 54 6.28 -0.88 2.21
N ILE A 55 6.40 -0.81 0.88
CA ILE A 55 5.47 -1.48 -0.04
C ILE A 55 5.41 -2.99 0.23
N TYR A 56 6.56 -3.64 0.44
CA TYR A 56 6.60 -5.07 0.73
C TYR A 56 5.96 -5.43 2.07
N GLU A 57 6.19 -4.63 3.12
CA GLU A 57 5.58 -4.79 4.44
C GLU A 57 4.05 -4.62 4.36
N ASP A 58 3.57 -3.60 3.63
CA ASP A 58 2.15 -3.36 3.39
C ASP A 58 1.49 -4.51 2.64
N LEU A 59 2.11 -4.96 1.53
CA LEU A 59 1.60 -6.09 0.75
C LEU A 59 1.49 -7.36 1.59
N ASN A 60 2.46 -7.64 2.47
CA ASN A 60 2.40 -8.77 3.39
C ASN A 60 1.22 -8.67 4.36
N ALA A 61 0.95 -7.49 4.93
CA ALA A 61 -0.16 -7.28 5.84
C ALA A 61 -1.50 -7.50 5.12
N TYR A 62 -1.71 -6.87 3.96
CA TYR A 62 -2.91 -7.06 3.16
C TYR A 62 -3.09 -8.51 2.71
N ARG A 63 -2.00 -9.19 2.35
CA ARG A 63 -2.03 -10.61 1.99
C ARG A 63 -2.51 -11.49 3.15
N ALA A 64 -2.12 -11.17 4.39
CA ALA A 64 -2.54 -11.91 5.58
C ALA A 64 -4.04 -11.72 5.86
N GLU A 65 -4.55 -10.49 5.79
CA GLU A 65 -5.97 -10.16 5.96
C GLU A 65 -6.83 -10.81 4.86
N LEU A 66 -6.35 -10.80 3.61
CA LEU A 66 -7.07 -11.36 2.46
C LEU A 66 -6.88 -12.88 2.31
N LYS A 67 -6.17 -13.58 3.21
CA LYS A 67 -5.83 -15.00 3.03
C LYS A 67 -7.05 -15.90 2.78
N ASN A 68 -8.19 -15.56 3.37
CA ASN A 68 -9.45 -16.30 3.23
C ASN A 68 -10.41 -15.65 2.22
N PHE A 69 -9.93 -14.69 1.43
CA PHE A 69 -10.72 -14.01 0.43
C PHE A 69 -11.00 -14.92 -0.76
N ASN A 70 -12.25 -14.89 -1.25
CA ASN A 70 -12.71 -15.80 -2.30
C ASN A 70 -12.05 -15.52 -3.67
N ASP A 71 -11.58 -14.29 -3.90
CA ASP A 71 -10.92 -13.93 -5.16
C ASP A 71 -9.42 -14.26 -5.13
N GLN A 72 -9.10 -15.44 -5.67
CA GLN A 72 -7.71 -15.90 -5.81
C GLN A 72 -6.88 -15.04 -6.76
N LYS A 73 -7.50 -14.27 -7.67
CA LYS A 73 -6.78 -13.38 -8.58
C LYS A 73 -6.17 -12.19 -7.84
N VAL A 74 -6.87 -11.67 -6.82
CA VAL A 74 -6.35 -10.60 -5.96
C VAL A 74 -5.12 -11.10 -5.20
N LEU A 75 -5.21 -12.28 -4.57
CA LEU A 75 -4.09 -12.89 -3.85
C LEU A 75 -2.89 -13.16 -4.75
N ALA A 76 -3.11 -13.71 -5.95
CA ALA A 76 -2.05 -13.94 -6.93
C ALA A 76 -1.40 -12.62 -7.40
N THR A 77 -2.18 -11.56 -7.54
CA THR A 77 -1.65 -10.24 -7.92
C THR A 77 -0.75 -9.66 -6.82
N ILE A 78 -1.16 -9.79 -5.55
CA ILE A 78 -0.33 -9.38 -4.41
C ILE A 78 0.98 -10.18 -4.36
N ASP A 79 0.92 -11.49 -4.59
CA ASP A 79 2.10 -12.37 -4.66
C ASP A 79 3.09 -11.92 -5.74
N GLU A 80 2.61 -11.53 -6.93
CA GLU A 80 3.47 -11.00 -7.99
C GLU A 80 4.06 -9.64 -7.65
N MET A 81 3.28 -8.73 -7.05
CA MET A 81 3.79 -7.41 -6.62
C MET A 81 4.88 -7.53 -5.54
N MET A 82 4.76 -8.50 -4.64
CA MET A 82 5.78 -8.78 -3.63
C MET A 82 7.10 -9.25 -4.24
N LYS A 83 7.07 -10.08 -5.28
CA LYS A 83 8.29 -10.53 -5.99
C LYS A 83 9.07 -9.37 -6.60
N VAL A 84 8.36 -8.43 -7.22
CA VAL A 84 8.95 -7.25 -7.86
C VAL A 84 9.55 -6.28 -6.82
N SER A 85 8.96 -6.21 -5.63
CA SER A 85 9.38 -5.26 -4.58
C SER A 85 10.68 -5.68 -3.85
N ILE A 86 11.11 -6.94 -3.99
CA ILE A 86 12.37 -7.48 -3.43
C ILE A 86 13.52 -7.40 -4.47
N SER A 87 13.23 -7.09 -5.74
CA SER A 87 14.17 -7.16 -6.87
C SER A 87 15.04 -5.90 -7.04
#